data_AF-A0A7K2X4J9-F1
#
_entry.id   AF-A0A7K2X4J9-F1
#
_cell.length_a   1.000
_cell.length_b   1.000
_cell.length_c   1.000
_cell.angle_alpha   90.00
_cell.angle_beta   90.00
_cell.angle_gamma   90.00
#
_symmetry.space_group_name_H-M   'P 1'
#
loop_
_entity.id
_entity.type
_entity.pdbx_description
1 polymer ?
#
loop_
_entity_poly.entity_id
_entity_poly.type
_entity_poly.pdbx_seq_one_letter_code
_entity_poly.pdbx_strand_id
1 'polypeptide(L)' 'TAGPYVGRRRQMRELDALVSPDPAARAHVMAVVGAPGVGKTALAKHWAHARREHFEDGQLFVDLRGHSPLPTLRP' A
#
# COMPACT_ATOMS: atom_id res chain seq x y z
N THR A 1 -12.39 -0.18 -16.44
CA THR A 1 -12.05 -1.44 -15.76
C THR A 1 -10.55 -1.60 -15.81
N ALA A 2 -9.85 -1.61 -14.67
CA ALA A 2 -8.40 -1.84 -14.68
C ALA A 2 -8.12 -3.28 -15.13
N GLY A 3 -7.11 -3.47 -15.98
CA GLY A 3 -6.68 -4.81 -16.41
C GLY A 3 -6.13 -5.65 -15.25
N PRO A 4 -5.83 -6.95 -15.48
CA PRO A 4 -5.30 -7.83 -14.45
C PRO A 4 -3.97 -7.31 -13.89
N TYR A 5 -3.77 -7.44 -12.57
CA TYR A 5 -2.48 -7.16 -11.93
C TYR A 5 -1.48 -8.27 -12.23
N VAL A 6 -0.32 -7.94 -12.77
CA VAL A 6 0.70 -8.91 -13.20
C VAL A 6 2.09 -8.55 -12.68
N GLY A 7 2.92 -9.57 -12.44
CA GLY A 7 4.31 -9.40 -11.98
C GLY A 7 4.43 -9.03 -10.49
N ARG A 8 5.57 -8.42 -10.12
CA ARG A 8 5.85 -7.85 -8.79
C ARG A 8 5.81 -8.80 -7.57
N ARG A 9 5.85 -10.12 -7.79
CA ARG A 9 5.87 -11.13 -6.71
C ARG A 9 6.98 -10.92 -5.68
N ARG A 10 8.16 -10.43 -6.10
CA ARG A 10 9.27 -10.13 -5.19
C ARG A 10 8.90 -9.01 -4.22
N GLN A 11 8.36 -7.90 -4.73
CA GLN A 11 7.94 -6.77 -3.91
C GLN A 11 6.78 -7.13 -2.98
N MET A 12 5.86 -7.99 -3.41
CA MET A 12 4.79 -8.52 -2.54
C MET A 12 5.38 -9.26 -1.33
N ARG A 13 6.36 -10.15 -1.57
CA ARG A 13 7.05 -10.86 -0.47
C ARG A 13 7.85 -9.94 0.44
N GLU A 14 8.45 -8.88 -0.11
CA GLU A 14 9.14 -7.87 0.70
C GLU A 14 8.17 -7.16 1.64
N LEU A 15 6.97 -6.79 1.16
CA LEU A 15 5.94 -6.19 2.00
C LEU A 15 5.41 -7.19 3.05
N ASP A 16 5.34 -8.48 2.73
CA ASP A 16 4.92 -9.53 3.68
C ASP A 16 5.87 -9.65 4.86
N ALA A 17 7.17 -9.60 4.58
CA ALA A 17 8.20 -9.67 5.61
C ALA A 17 8.20 -8.45 6.56
N LEU A 18 7.53 -7.35 6.18
CA LEU A 18 7.40 -6.15 7.00
C LEU A 18 6.16 -6.16 7.89
N VAL A 19 5.22 -7.09 7.69
CA VAL A 19 4.04 -7.23 8.55
C VAL A 19 4.39 -8.13 9.73
N SER A 20 4.27 -7.57 10.93
CA SER A 20 4.34 -8.36 12.15
C SER A 20 3.11 -9.26 12.26
N PRO A 21 3.28 -10.56 12.58
CA PRO A 21 2.16 -11.43 12.94
C PRO A 21 1.59 -11.12 14.32
N ASP A 22 2.28 -10.32 15.14
CA ASP A 22 1.82 -9.90 16.46
C ASP A 22 0.89 -8.68 16.36
N PRO A 23 -0.40 -8.80 16.73
CA PRO A 23 -1.36 -7.69 16.74
C PRO A 23 -1.00 -6.58 17.72
N ALA A 24 -0.18 -6.87 18.74
CA ALA A 24 0.28 -5.89 19.73
C ALA A 24 1.54 -5.12 19.27
N ALA A 25 2.15 -5.50 18.14
CA ALA A 25 3.27 -4.76 17.58
C ALA A 25 2.82 -3.35 17.15
N ARG A 26 3.62 -2.33 17.51
CA ARG A 26 3.34 -0.93 17.14
C ARG A 26 3.14 -0.79 15.63
N ALA A 27 2.24 0.11 15.24
CA ALA A 27 1.92 0.41 13.85
C ALA A 27 3.18 0.56 12.96
N HIS A 28 3.32 -0.32 11.98
CA HIS A 28 4.41 -0.30 11.02
C HIS A 28 4.11 0.69 9.89
N VAL A 29 4.93 1.74 9.78
CA VAL A 29 4.91 2.61 8.60
C VAL A 29 5.79 1.97 7.52
N MET A 30 5.19 1.63 6.38
CA MET A 30 5.90 1.10 5.21
C MET A 30 5.91 2.14 4.09
N ALA A 31 7.09 2.37 3.50
CA ALA A 31 7.26 3.28 2.36
C ALA A 31 7.56 2.51 1.07
N VAL A 32 6.77 2.75 0.02
CA VAL A 32 7.02 2.23 -1.33
C VAL A 32 7.60 3.34 -2.19
N VAL A 33 8.88 3.22 -2.56
CA VAL A 33 9.63 4.25 -3.30
C VAL A 33 10.00 3.74 -4.70
N GLY A 34 10.06 4.65 -5.67
CA GLY A 34 10.41 4.34 -7.06
C GLY A 34 9.96 5.42 -8.04
N ALA A 35 10.40 5.30 -9.29
CA ALA A 35 10.16 6.29 -10.34
C ALA A 35 8.66 6.62 -10.56
N PRO A 36 8.33 7.80 -11.13
CA PRO A 36 6.98 8.09 -11.62
C PRO A 36 6.49 7.00 -12.58
N GLY A 37 5.20 6.68 -12.55
CA GLY A 37 4.61 5.68 -13.46
C GLY A 37 4.95 4.20 -13.20
N VAL A 38 5.90 3.86 -12.31
CA VAL A 38 6.35 2.47 -12.08
C VAL A 38 5.30 1.52 -11.47
N GLY A 39 4.14 2.07 -11.04
CA GLY A 39 3.02 1.30 -10.51
C GLY A 39 2.97 1.15 -8.98
N LYS A 40 3.60 2.04 -8.20
CA LYS A 40 3.64 1.99 -6.73
C LYS A 40 2.24 1.91 -6.09
N THR A 41 1.31 2.76 -6.55
CA THR A 41 -0.07 2.77 -6.06
C THR A 41 -0.80 1.47 -6.40
N ALA A 42 -0.53 0.88 -7.57
CA ALA A 42 -1.12 -0.40 -7.94
C ALA A 42 -0.58 -1.54 -7.06
N LEU A 43 0.73 -1.57 -6.79
CA LEU A 43 1.35 -2.52 -5.86
C LEU A 43 0.77 -2.40 -4.45
N ALA A 44 0.73 -1.20 -3.87
CA ALA A 44 0.24 -0.98 -2.51
C ALA A 44 -1.23 -1.41 -2.36
N LYS A 45 -2.09 -1.01 -3.30
CA LYS A 45 -3.51 -1.41 -3.27
C LYS A 45 -3.70 -2.91 -3.46
N HIS A 46 -2.97 -3.53 -4.39
CA HIS A 46 -3.08 -4.97 -4.62
C HIS A 46 -2.61 -5.77 -3.40
N TRP A 47 -1.46 -5.38 -2.82
CA TRP A 47 -0.93 -5.99 -1.61
C TRP A 47 -1.90 -5.90 -0.43
N ALA A 48 -2.45 -4.71 -0.19
CA ALA A 48 -3.42 -4.48 0.87
C ALA A 48 -4.67 -5.33 0.65
N HIS A 49 -5.27 -5.30 -0.56
CA HIS A 49 -6.48 -6.09 -0.84
C HIS A 49 -6.27 -7.59 -0.66
N ALA A 50 -5.10 -8.12 -1.00
CA ALA A 50 -4.75 -9.52 -0.81
C ALA A 50 -4.53 -9.91 0.67
N ARG A 51 -4.56 -8.95 1.61
CA ARG A 51 -4.39 -9.15 3.06
C ARG A 51 -5.55 -8.57 3.87
N ARG A 52 -6.73 -8.41 3.27
CA ARG A 52 -7.90 -7.86 3.96
C ARG A 52 -8.18 -8.55 5.30
N GLU A 53 -7.95 -9.85 5.40
CA GLU A 53 -8.09 -10.61 6.65
C GLU A 53 -7.18 -10.12 7.81
N HIS A 54 -6.06 -9.45 7.53
CA HIS A 54 -5.18 -8.90 8.56
C HIS A 54 -5.62 -7.52 9.05
N PHE A 55 -6.67 -6.93 8.44
CA PHE A 55 -7.21 -5.63 8.77
C PHE A 55 -8.71 -5.76 9.02
N GLU A 56 -9.07 -6.32 10.18
CA GLU A 56 -10.46 -6.62 10.55
C GLU A 56 -11.36 -5.37 10.55
N ASP A 57 -10.80 -4.23 10.94
CA ASP A 57 -11.48 -2.91 10.93
C ASP A 57 -11.62 -2.32 9.51
N GLY A 58 -10.99 -2.94 8.51
CA GLY A 58 -11.00 -2.52 7.13
C GLY A 58 -9.76 -1.73 6.69
N GLN A 59 -9.82 -1.22 5.46
CA GLN A 59 -8.69 -0.58 4.78
C GLN A 59 -9.11 0.76 4.19
N LEU A 60 -8.35 1.82 4.50
CA LEU A 60 -8.55 3.16 3.96
C LEU A 60 -7.43 3.51 2.97
N PHE A 61 -7.80 3.98 1.78
CA PHE A 61 -6.86 4.60 0.85
C PHE A 61 -7.07 6.12 0.86
N VAL A 62 -6.02 6.86 1.19
CA VAL A 62 -6.02 8.33 1.20
C VAL A 62 -5.01 8.84 0.17
N ASP A 63 -5.48 9.66 -0.76
CA ASP A 63 -4.58 10.46 -1.60
C ASP A 63 -4.16 11.71 -0.83
N LEU A 64 -2.89 11.76 -0.42
CA LEU A 64 -2.31 12.89 0.33
C LEU A 64 -2.05 14.12 -0.55
N ARG A 65 -2.21 14.00 -1.87
CA ARG A 65 -2.11 15.12 -2.83
C ARG A 65 -0.75 15.81 -2.89
N GLY A 66 0.32 15.15 -2.43
CA GLY A 66 1.68 15.72 -2.42
C GLY A 66 2.27 16.06 -3.80
N HIS A 67 1.66 15.55 -4.88
CA HIS A 67 2.02 15.86 -6.27
C HIS A 67 0.81 16.32 -7.09
N SER A 68 -0.26 16.76 -6.41
CA SER A 68 -1.49 17.24 -7.03
C SER A 68 -1.45 18.77 -7.15
N PRO A 69 -2.13 19.37 -8.15
CA PRO A 69 -2.36 20.81 -8.18
C PRO A 69 -3.34 21.28 -7.08
N LEU A 70 -4.05 20.37 -6.42
CA LEU A 70 -4.91 20.68 -5.28
C LEU A 70 -4.11 20.83 -3.99
N PRO A 71 -4.60 21.60 -3.00
CA PRO A 71 -3.96 21.71 -1.70
C PRO A 71 -3.69 20.33 -1.08
N THR A 72 -2.50 20.17 -0.50
CA THR A 72 -2.12 18.98 0.28
C THR A 72 -3.14 18.74 1.39
N LEU A 73 -3.51 17.48 1.58
CA LEU A 73 -4.42 17.10 2.65
C LEU A 73 -3.75 17.41 4.00
N ARG A 74 -4.46 18.15 4.87
CA ARG A 74 -4.02 18.37 6.25
C ARG A 74 -4.61 17.26 7.14
N PRO A 75 -3.87 16.82 8.18
CA PRO A 75 -4.39 15.87 9.17
C PRO A 75 -5.64 16.40 9.87
#